data_AF-A0A0L7KLP6-F1
#
_entry.id   AF-A0A0L7KLP6-F1
#
_cell.length_a   1.000
_cell.length_b   1.000
_cell.length_c   1.000
_cell.angle_alpha   90.00
_cell.angle_beta   90.00
_cell.angle_gamma   90.00
#
_symmetry.space_group_name_H-M   'P 1'
#
loop_
_entity.id
_entity.type
_entity.pdbx_description
1 polymer ?
#
loop_
_entity_poly.entity_id
_entity_poly.type
_entity_poly.pdbx_seq_one_letter_code
_entity_poly.pdbx_strand_id
1 'polypeptide(L)'
;MIIFLNLFVGCKDWSESLCKLLNEQIKKFETECADCKNNGVSCKDDKTGEKCEKCKNQCEKYKKLIHNWKLGFDKYKEAYKEIYNNNAKISSEEYVKNFLEKLKAQCPGKDSADKYIDEATHCTKYKFSNSENKNHNNYAFKSPPKEYERACECEAPDPLDQCPHTVESKLTCTKLSITSECWKKYYNNDLDSWDSTSVEDFTGKNKGVLVPPRRRYLCLRNITSNLSSIKSKEDFKKN
;
A
#
# COMPACT_ATOMS: atom_id res chain seq x y z
N MET A 1 -26.95 -26.32 -19.07
CA MET A 1 -25.97 -27.36 -18.64
C MET A 1 -24.50 -26.94 -18.70
N ILE A 2 -23.97 -26.49 -19.86
CA ILE A 2 -22.53 -26.17 -20.03
C ILE A 2 -22.06 -25.02 -19.11
N ILE A 3 -22.85 -23.96 -18.97
CA ILE A 3 -22.50 -22.77 -18.16
C ILE A 3 -22.35 -23.12 -16.67
N PHE A 4 -23.17 -24.03 -16.16
CA PHE A 4 -23.18 -24.43 -14.75
C PHE A 4 -21.97 -25.30 -14.36
N LEU A 5 -21.68 -26.34 -15.18
CA LEU A 5 -20.50 -27.18 -15.00
C LEU A 5 -19.20 -26.36 -15.12
N ASN A 6 -19.16 -25.42 -16.07
CA ASN A 6 -18.02 -24.51 -16.23
C ASN A 6 -17.81 -23.59 -15.03
N LEU A 7 -18.86 -23.21 -14.30
CA LEU A 7 -18.72 -22.36 -13.12
C LEU A 7 -18.03 -23.10 -11.98
N PHE A 8 -18.54 -24.26 -11.56
CA PHE A 8 -18.00 -24.95 -10.37
C PHE A 8 -16.64 -25.62 -10.62
N VAL A 9 -16.45 -26.23 -11.80
CA VAL A 9 -15.17 -26.83 -12.20
C VAL A 9 -14.16 -25.73 -12.53
N GLY A 10 -14.55 -24.74 -13.33
CA GLY A 10 -13.66 -23.63 -13.68
C GLY A 10 -13.23 -22.80 -12.48
N CYS A 11 -14.08 -22.66 -11.46
CA CYS A 11 -13.72 -21.98 -10.21
C CYS A 11 -12.67 -22.74 -9.40
N LYS A 12 -12.75 -24.08 -9.37
CA LYS A 12 -11.70 -24.93 -8.79
C LYS A 12 -10.38 -24.76 -9.55
N ASP A 13 -10.38 -24.91 -10.87
CA ASP A 13 -9.16 -24.80 -11.70
C ASP A 13 -8.53 -23.40 -11.60
N TRP A 14 -9.38 -22.37 -11.56
CA TRP A 14 -8.99 -20.99 -11.34
C TRP A 14 -8.31 -20.82 -9.96
N SER A 15 -8.87 -21.42 -8.90
CA SER A 15 -8.29 -21.36 -7.55
C SER A 15 -6.92 -22.05 -7.47
N GLU A 16 -6.77 -23.20 -8.13
CA GLU A 16 -5.50 -23.94 -8.18
C GLU A 16 -4.45 -23.16 -8.98
N SER A 17 -4.87 -22.48 -10.05
CA SER A 17 -3.99 -21.60 -10.84
C SER A 17 -3.50 -20.41 -10.03
N LEU A 18 -4.40 -19.74 -9.29
CA LEU A 18 -4.03 -18.66 -8.38
C LEU A 18 -3.09 -19.16 -7.27
N CYS A 19 -3.33 -20.35 -6.72
CA CYS A 19 -2.45 -20.96 -5.72
C CYS A 19 -1.01 -21.14 -6.22
N LYS A 20 -0.84 -21.65 -7.45
CA LYS A 20 0.48 -21.79 -8.10
C LYS A 20 1.15 -20.43 -8.26
N LEU A 21 0.40 -19.45 -8.77
CA LEU A 21 0.89 -18.08 -8.94
C LEU A 21 1.34 -17.48 -7.61
N LEU A 22 0.54 -17.60 -6.53
CA LEU A 22 0.90 -17.09 -5.21
C LEU A 22 2.22 -17.69 -4.73
N ASN A 23 2.41 -19.01 -4.87
CA ASN A 23 3.66 -19.67 -4.52
C ASN A 23 4.86 -19.15 -5.34
N GLU A 24 4.68 -18.86 -6.63
CA GLU A 24 5.73 -18.25 -7.46
C GLU A 24 6.05 -16.83 -7.02
N GLN A 25 5.04 -16.04 -6.66
CA GLN A 25 5.24 -14.67 -6.17
C GLN A 25 5.97 -14.67 -4.84
N ILE A 26 5.65 -15.57 -3.91
CA ILE A 26 6.39 -15.72 -2.65
C ILE A 26 7.88 -15.99 -2.91
N LYS A 27 8.22 -16.89 -3.83
CA LYS A 27 9.63 -17.13 -4.22
C LYS A 27 10.31 -15.88 -4.78
N LYS A 28 9.58 -15.07 -5.57
CA LYS A 28 10.10 -13.78 -6.07
C LYS A 28 10.31 -12.77 -4.94
N PHE A 29 9.43 -12.75 -3.94
CA PHE A 29 9.63 -11.91 -2.75
C PHE A 29 10.85 -12.36 -1.95
N GLU A 30 11.09 -13.67 -1.81
CA GLU A 30 12.29 -14.19 -1.14
C GLU A 30 13.58 -13.68 -1.79
N THR A 31 13.61 -13.59 -3.12
CA THR A 31 14.78 -13.11 -3.87
C THR A 31 14.88 -11.58 -3.92
N GLU A 32 13.78 -10.89 -4.25
CA GLU A 32 13.80 -9.44 -4.52
C GLU A 32 13.75 -8.59 -3.24
N CYS A 33 13.31 -9.17 -2.13
CA CYS A 33 13.24 -8.51 -0.82
C CYS A 33 14.23 -9.08 0.20
N ALA A 34 15.19 -9.91 -0.22
CA ALA A 34 16.19 -10.52 0.65
C ALA A 34 16.92 -9.47 1.51
N ASP A 35 17.34 -8.38 0.88
CA ASP A 35 18.10 -7.28 1.51
C ASP A 35 17.23 -6.37 2.40
N CYS A 36 15.91 -6.48 2.31
CA CYS A 36 14.96 -5.62 3.03
C CYS A 36 14.42 -6.27 4.32
N LYS A 37 14.68 -7.56 4.52
CA LYS A 37 14.12 -8.38 5.61
C LYS A 37 15.15 -8.54 6.74
N ASN A 38 15.36 -7.51 7.56
CA ASN A 38 16.29 -7.56 8.70
C ASN A 38 15.58 -7.48 10.06
N ASN A 39 15.44 -8.62 10.76
CA ASN A 39 15.14 -8.71 12.21
C ASN A 39 14.09 -7.72 12.73
N GLY A 40 13.00 -7.58 11.97
CA GLY A 40 11.84 -6.79 12.37
C GLY A 40 11.92 -5.27 12.19
N VAL A 41 13.01 -4.74 11.64
CA VAL A 41 13.10 -3.34 11.19
C VAL A 41 13.38 -3.35 9.69
N SER A 42 12.42 -2.91 8.89
CA SER A 42 12.64 -2.78 7.45
C SER A 42 13.61 -1.65 7.16
N CYS A 43 14.48 -1.85 6.17
CA CYS A 43 15.32 -0.81 5.58
C CYS A 43 16.37 -0.15 6.49
N LYS A 44 16.80 -0.85 7.55
CA LYS A 44 18.09 -0.53 8.18
C LYS A 44 19.18 -0.55 7.11
N ASP A 45 19.91 0.55 6.99
CA ASP A 45 21.05 0.75 6.09
C ASP A 45 20.75 1.00 4.61
N ASP A 46 19.49 1.23 4.21
CA ASP A 46 19.13 1.69 2.85
C ASP A 46 19.13 3.22 2.75
N LYS A 47 20.30 3.84 2.98
CA LYS A 47 20.47 5.31 3.00
C LYS A 47 20.12 6.01 1.69
N THR A 48 20.15 5.29 0.56
CA THR A 48 19.88 5.81 -0.78
C THR A 48 18.50 5.38 -1.31
N GLY A 49 17.85 4.40 -0.69
CA GLY A 49 16.56 3.87 -1.15
C GLY A 49 16.68 2.84 -2.29
N GLU A 50 17.89 2.58 -2.78
CA GLU A 50 18.20 1.72 -3.92
C GLU A 50 18.22 0.24 -3.53
N LYS A 51 18.60 -0.10 -2.29
CA LYS A 51 18.70 -1.50 -1.86
C LYS A 51 17.34 -2.18 -1.87
N CYS A 52 16.29 -1.45 -1.49
CA CYS A 52 14.93 -1.98 -1.47
C CYS A 52 14.07 -1.60 -2.67
N GLU A 53 14.66 -0.99 -3.70
CA GLU A 53 13.92 -0.59 -4.91
C GLU A 53 13.29 -1.79 -5.62
N LYS A 54 14.03 -2.90 -5.75
CA LYS A 54 13.52 -4.13 -6.36
C LYS A 54 12.33 -4.71 -5.58
N CYS A 55 12.44 -4.72 -4.25
CA CYS A 55 11.35 -5.15 -3.37
C CYS A 55 10.11 -4.28 -3.54
N LYS A 56 10.24 -2.95 -3.56
CA LYS A 56 9.12 -2.02 -3.79
C LYS A 56 8.44 -2.26 -5.12
N ASN A 57 9.23 -2.41 -6.19
CA ASN A 57 8.71 -2.73 -7.52
C ASN A 57 7.95 -4.06 -7.53
N GLN A 58 8.44 -5.07 -6.80
CA GLN A 58 7.78 -6.35 -6.64
C GLN A 58 6.47 -6.24 -5.83
N CYS A 59 6.45 -5.44 -4.76
CA CYS A 59 5.25 -5.14 -3.98
C CYS A 59 4.16 -4.50 -4.85
N GLU A 60 4.49 -3.49 -5.65
CA GLU A 60 3.55 -2.82 -6.56
C GLU A 60 3.04 -3.74 -7.66
N LYS A 61 3.92 -4.55 -8.26
CA LYS A 61 3.52 -5.57 -9.25
C LYS A 61 2.55 -6.59 -8.63
N TYR A 62 2.87 -7.10 -7.44
CA TYR A 62 2.03 -8.06 -6.74
C TYR A 62 0.66 -7.47 -6.39
N LYS A 63 0.62 -6.23 -5.90
CA LYS A 63 -0.62 -5.52 -5.59
C LYS A 63 -1.55 -5.41 -6.80
N LYS A 64 -1.04 -5.00 -7.95
CA LYS A 64 -1.81 -4.93 -9.20
C LYS A 64 -2.30 -6.31 -9.64
N LEU A 65 -1.44 -7.31 -9.54
CA LEU A 65 -1.77 -8.68 -9.90
C LEU A 65 -2.92 -9.20 -9.03
N ILE A 66 -2.78 -9.16 -7.71
CA ILE A 66 -3.79 -9.68 -6.77
C ILE A 66 -5.10 -8.92 -6.89
N HIS A 67 -5.05 -7.61 -7.10
CA HIS A 67 -6.24 -6.81 -7.38
C HIS A 67 -7.02 -7.34 -8.59
N ASN A 68 -6.35 -7.61 -9.70
CA ASN A 68 -7.00 -8.15 -10.90
C ASN A 68 -7.60 -9.54 -10.68
N TRP A 69 -6.89 -10.42 -9.97
CA TRP A 69 -7.43 -11.74 -9.60
C TRP A 69 -8.64 -11.62 -8.67
N LYS A 70 -8.60 -10.68 -7.71
CA LYS A 70 -9.72 -10.41 -6.80
C LYS A 70 -10.96 -9.94 -7.55
N LEU A 71 -10.82 -9.03 -8.51
CA LEU A 71 -11.93 -8.60 -9.37
C LEU A 71 -12.56 -9.77 -10.16
N GLY A 72 -11.73 -10.68 -10.67
CA GLY A 72 -12.22 -11.91 -11.30
C GLY A 72 -13.00 -12.78 -10.32
N PHE A 73 -12.50 -12.91 -9.09
CA PHE A 73 -13.14 -13.69 -8.05
C PHE A 73 -14.47 -13.11 -7.57
N ASP A 74 -14.57 -11.79 -7.46
CA ASP A 74 -15.79 -11.11 -7.02
C ASP A 74 -16.95 -11.39 -7.99
N LYS A 75 -16.67 -11.45 -9.31
CA LYS A 75 -17.67 -11.88 -10.31
C LYS A 75 -18.13 -13.32 -10.10
N TYR A 76 -17.21 -14.23 -9.77
CA TYR A 76 -17.55 -15.62 -9.46
C TYR A 76 -18.39 -15.73 -8.18
N LYS A 77 -18.08 -14.92 -7.17
CA LYS A 77 -18.87 -14.85 -5.93
C LYS A 77 -20.31 -14.44 -6.19
N GLU A 78 -20.51 -13.43 -7.03
CA GLU A 78 -21.84 -12.96 -7.42
C GLU A 78 -22.62 -14.07 -8.15
N ALA A 79 -22.04 -14.64 -9.21
CA ALA A 79 -22.67 -15.71 -9.99
C ALA A 79 -23.02 -16.94 -9.12
N TYR A 80 -22.10 -17.35 -8.24
CA TYR A 80 -22.33 -18.44 -7.30
C TYR A 80 -23.53 -18.13 -6.38
N LYS A 81 -23.58 -16.92 -5.82
CA LYS A 81 -24.64 -16.50 -4.89
C LYS A 81 -26.00 -16.48 -5.57
N GLU A 82 -26.08 -16.00 -6.81
CA GLU A 82 -27.32 -16.03 -7.61
C GLU A 82 -27.82 -17.46 -7.83
N ILE A 83 -26.91 -18.37 -8.19
CA ILE A 83 -27.24 -19.77 -8.43
C ILE A 83 -27.67 -20.48 -7.14
N TYR A 84 -26.89 -20.31 -6.06
CA TYR A 84 -27.10 -20.99 -4.78
C TYR A 84 -28.43 -20.61 -4.12
N ASN A 85 -28.85 -19.35 -4.26
CA ASN A 85 -30.11 -18.81 -3.75
C ASN A 85 -31.30 -19.05 -4.70
N ASN A 86 -31.10 -19.79 -5.80
CA ASN A 86 -32.10 -20.05 -6.82
C ASN A 86 -32.65 -18.79 -7.52
N ASN A 87 -31.86 -17.71 -7.57
CA ASN A 87 -32.26 -16.45 -8.22
C ASN A 87 -31.90 -16.41 -9.72
N ALA A 88 -30.96 -17.25 -10.16
CA ALA A 88 -30.57 -17.32 -11.57
C ALA A 88 -31.58 -18.15 -12.39
N LYS A 89 -31.83 -17.77 -13.65
CA LYS A 89 -32.71 -18.53 -14.56
C LYS A 89 -32.28 -20.00 -14.72
N ILE A 90 -30.98 -20.27 -14.67
CA ILE A 90 -30.42 -21.62 -14.78
C ILE A 90 -30.72 -22.49 -13.54
N SER A 91 -31.08 -21.88 -12.40
CA SER A 91 -31.37 -22.61 -11.16
C SER A 91 -32.67 -23.40 -11.22
N SER A 92 -33.55 -23.14 -12.20
CA SER A 92 -34.76 -23.94 -12.43
C SER A 92 -34.48 -25.23 -13.22
N GLU A 93 -33.28 -25.40 -13.79
CA GLU A 93 -32.91 -26.62 -14.50
C GLU A 93 -32.73 -27.77 -13.50
N GLU A 94 -33.33 -28.93 -13.79
CA GLU A 94 -33.44 -30.06 -12.85
C GLU A 94 -32.08 -30.56 -12.35
N TYR A 95 -31.06 -30.63 -13.22
CA TYR A 95 -29.73 -31.06 -12.81
C TYR A 95 -29.02 -30.03 -11.90
N VAL A 96 -29.29 -28.73 -12.05
CA VAL A 96 -28.75 -27.67 -11.16
C VAL A 96 -29.36 -27.82 -9.78
N LYS A 97 -30.69 -27.99 -9.73
CA LYS A 97 -31.42 -28.20 -8.49
C LYS A 97 -30.89 -29.44 -7.75
N ASN A 98 -30.77 -30.57 -8.45
CA ASN A 98 -30.23 -31.82 -7.89
C ASN A 98 -28.79 -31.65 -7.39
N PHE A 99 -27.95 -30.90 -8.10
CA PHE A 99 -26.59 -30.59 -7.63
C PHE A 99 -26.61 -29.73 -6.37
N LEU A 100 -27.40 -28.66 -6.33
CA LEU A 100 -27.48 -27.75 -5.19
C LEU A 100 -28.05 -28.44 -3.95
N GLU A 101 -29.05 -29.33 -4.12
CA GLU A 101 -29.57 -30.16 -3.04
C GLU A 101 -28.51 -31.10 -2.48
N LYS A 102 -27.76 -31.81 -3.35
CA LYS A 102 -26.62 -32.65 -2.93
C LYS A 102 -25.54 -31.84 -2.24
N LEU A 103 -25.18 -30.67 -2.77
CA LEU A 103 -24.19 -29.78 -2.19
C LEU A 103 -24.62 -29.31 -0.79
N LYS A 104 -25.88 -28.89 -0.62
CA LYS A 104 -26.43 -28.47 0.68
C LYS A 104 -26.49 -29.63 1.69
N ALA A 105 -26.78 -30.85 1.23
CA ALA A 105 -26.86 -32.03 2.08
C ALA A 105 -25.49 -32.57 2.49
N GLN A 106 -24.55 -32.67 1.56
CA GLN A 106 -23.22 -33.26 1.79
C GLN A 106 -22.22 -32.25 2.37
N CYS A 107 -22.36 -30.98 2.02
CA CYS A 107 -21.43 -29.91 2.39
C CYS A 107 -22.16 -28.76 3.11
N PRO A 108 -22.64 -28.98 4.35
CA PRO A 108 -23.32 -27.95 5.11
C PRO A 108 -22.40 -26.73 5.34
N GLY A 109 -22.96 -25.52 5.23
CA GLY A 109 -22.24 -24.27 5.44
C GLY A 109 -21.42 -23.77 4.26
N LYS A 110 -21.48 -24.44 3.09
CA LYS A 110 -20.87 -23.96 1.83
C LYS A 110 -21.86 -23.09 1.05
N ASP A 111 -22.29 -22.00 1.66
CA ASP A 111 -23.26 -21.03 1.13
C ASP A 111 -22.64 -19.93 0.25
N SER A 112 -21.33 -19.96 0.09
CA SER A 112 -20.55 -18.91 -0.57
C SER A 112 -19.39 -19.51 -1.35
N ALA A 113 -19.02 -18.87 -2.46
CA ALA A 113 -18.01 -19.37 -3.38
C ALA A 113 -16.65 -19.56 -2.69
N ASP A 114 -16.29 -18.67 -1.79
CA ASP A 114 -15.04 -18.74 -1.03
C ASP A 114 -15.01 -19.95 -0.09
N LYS A 115 -16.09 -20.22 0.65
CA LYS A 115 -16.17 -21.42 1.50
C LYS A 115 -16.16 -22.71 0.69
N TYR A 116 -16.83 -22.70 -0.47
CA TYR A 116 -16.85 -23.83 -1.39
C TYR A 116 -15.46 -24.14 -1.93
N ILE A 117 -14.75 -23.13 -2.45
CA ILE A 117 -13.40 -23.30 -3.00
C ILE A 117 -12.42 -23.74 -1.94
N ASP A 118 -12.47 -23.19 -0.72
CA ASP A 118 -11.59 -23.60 0.38
C ASP A 118 -11.62 -25.11 0.65
N GLU A 119 -12.73 -25.78 0.33
CA GLU A 119 -12.89 -27.23 0.43
C GLU A 119 -12.56 -27.96 -0.87
N ALA A 120 -12.97 -27.39 -2.01
CA ALA A 120 -12.87 -28.04 -3.31
C ALA A 120 -11.45 -27.98 -3.91
N THR A 121 -10.65 -27.01 -3.46
CA THR A 121 -9.28 -26.78 -3.93
C THR A 121 -8.28 -27.63 -3.16
N HIS A 122 -7.21 -28.07 -3.84
CA HIS A 122 -6.06 -28.70 -3.17
C HIS A 122 -5.07 -27.67 -2.61
N CYS A 123 -5.40 -26.39 -2.70
CA CYS A 123 -4.58 -25.30 -2.19
C CYS A 123 -4.69 -25.18 -0.66
N THR A 124 -3.91 -25.96 0.08
CA THR A 124 -3.98 -25.98 1.56
C THR A 124 -3.30 -24.78 2.23
N LYS A 125 -2.37 -24.11 1.53
CA LYS A 125 -1.60 -22.98 2.06
C LYS A 125 -2.39 -21.68 2.14
N TYR A 126 -3.38 -21.50 1.27
CA TYR A 126 -4.12 -20.25 1.14
C TYR A 126 -5.62 -20.51 1.32
N LYS A 127 -6.31 -19.56 1.94
CA LYS A 127 -7.76 -19.54 2.10
C LYS A 127 -8.38 -18.39 1.33
N PHE A 128 -9.45 -18.67 0.63
CA PHE A 128 -10.28 -17.74 -0.11
C PHE A 128 -11.38 -17.16 0.77
N SER A 129 -11.81 -17.88 1.82
CA SER A 129 -12.69 -17.31 2.83
C SER A 129 -11.95 -16.32 3.71
N ASN A 130 -12.54 -15.14 3.87
CA ASN A 130 -12.00 -14.12 4.73
C ASN A 130 -12.59 -14.33 6.14
N SER A 131 -12.03 -15.28 6.90
CA SER A 131 -12.52 -15.53 8.27
C SER A 131 -12.25 -14.32 9.15
N GLU A 132 -13.25 -13.85 9.91
CA GLU A 132 -13.20 -12.70 10.83
C GLU A 132 -12.24 -12.86 12.02
N ASN A 133 -11.52 -14.00 12.11
CA ASN A 133 -10.51 -14.21 13.13
C ASN A 133 -9.22 -13.47 12.77
N LYS A 134 -8.76 -12.65 13.73
CA LYS A 134 -7.73 -11.59 13.71
C LYS A 134 -6.34 -11.92 13.15
N ASN A 135 -6.14 -13.09 12.55
CA ASN A 135 -4.89 -13.52 11.93
C ASN A 135 -5.14 -13.97 10.48
N HIS A 136 -5.40 -13.00 9.59
CA HIS A 136 -5.48 -13.15 8.12
C HIS A 136 -4.14 -13.59 7.49
N ASN A 137 -3.49 -14.60 8.04
CA ASN A 137 -2.11 -14.94 7.65
C ASN A 137 -2.07 -15.69 6.31
N ASN A 138 -3.13 -16.42 6.00
CA ASN A 138 -3.23 -17.27 4.81
C ASN A 138 -4.29 -16.82 3.82
N TYR A 139 -4.83 -15.59 3.94
CA TYR A 139 -5.83 -15.12 2.98
C TYR A 139 -5.22 -14.94 1.58
N ALA A 140 -5.80 -15.59 0.57
CA ALA A 140 -5.26 -15.69 -0.79
C ALA A 140 -5.12 -14.33 -1.49
N PHE A 141 -5.98 -13.36 -1.17
CA PHE A 141 -5.96 -12.01 -1.75
C PHE A 141 -5.34 -10.97 -0.82
N LYS A 142 -4.56 -11.39 0.18
CA LYS A 142 -3.83 -10.48 1.05
C LYS A 142 -2.70 -9.82 0.27
N SER A 143 -2.66 -8.49 0.25
CA SER A 143 -1.64 -7.72 -0.45
C SER A 143 -1.19 -6.52 0.40
N PRO A 144 0.11 -6.40 0.72
CA PRO A 144 1.20 -7.34 0.43
C PRO A 144 1.10 -8.66 1.22
N PRO A 145 1.86 -9.73 0.88
CA PRO A 145 1.86 -10.95 1.66
C PRO A 145 2.36 -10.66 3.09
N LYS A 146 1.81 -11.36 4.09
CA LYS A 146 2.07 -11.06 5.51
C LYS A 146 3.56 -10.95 5.86
N GLU A 147 4.37 -11.89 5.37
CA GLU A 147 5.80 -11.93 5.66
C GLU A 147 6.60 -10.74 5.09
N TYR A 148 6.00 -10.01 4.15
CA TYR A 148 6.60 -8.91 3.42
C TYR A 148 5.90 -7.57 3.66
N GLU A 149 4.93 -7.47 4.58
CA GLU A 149 4.25 -6.22 4.93
C GLU A 149 5.25 -5.09 5.22
N ARG A 150 6.15 -5.31 6.20
CA ARG A 150 7.18 -4.34 6.57
C ARG A 150 8.16 -4.02 5.43
N ALA A 151 8.47 -5.01 4.60
CA ALA A 151 9.39 -4.81 3.47
C ALA A 151 8.74 -3.93 2.39
N CYS A 152 7.43 -4.10 2.15
CA CYS A 152 6.65 -3.28 1.23
C CYS A 152 6.30 -1.89 1.78
N GLU A 153 6.21 -1.73 3.11
CA GLU A 153 6.05 -0.43 3.79
C GLU A 153 7.36 0.37 3.87
N CYS A 154 8.47 -0.21 3.42
CA CYS A 154 9.73 0.51 3.40
C CYS A 154 9.63 1.75 2.50
N GLU A 155 9.80 2.93 3.09
CA GLU A 155 10.04 4.15 2.36
C GLU A 155 11.55 4.36 2.20
N ALA A 156 11.99 4.84 1.03
CA ALA A 156 13.35 5.34 0.93
C ALA A 156 13.47 6.52 1.89
N PRO A 157 14.55 6.64 2.69
CA PRO A 157 14.78 7.85 3.45
C PRO A 157 14.78 9.02 2.48
N ASP A 158 14.13 10.12 2.86
CA ASP A 158 14.17 11.32 2.04
C ASP A 158 15.64 11.75 1.93
N PRO A 159 16.17 12.08 0.74
CA PRO A 159 17.51 12.61 0.64
C PRO A 159 17.74 13.85 1.53
N LEU A 160 16.66 14.55 1.92
CA LEU A 160 16.67 15.69 2.85
C LEU A 160 16.57 15.31 4.33
N ASP A 161 16.23 14.05 4.65
CA ASP A 161 16.24 13.56 6.04
C ASP A 161 17.68 13.49 6.59
N GLN A 162 18.68 13.48 5.71
CA GLN A 162 20.10 13.54 6.07
C GLN A 162 20.65 14.95 5.81
N CYS A 163 21.33 15.54 6.80
CA CYS A 163 22.02 16.81 6.62
C CYS A 163 23.08 16.68 5.51
N PRO A 164 23.24 17.68 4.62
CA PRO A 164 24.06 17.56 3.43
C PRO A 164 25.56 17.72 3.72
N HIS A 165 26.15 16.71 4.37
CA HIS A 165 27.56 16.69 4.75
C HIS A 165 28.46 16.07 3.68
N THR A 166 27.91 15.24 2.78
CA THR A 166 28.65 14.54 1.73
C THR A 166 28.52 15.24 0.38
N VAL A 167 29.43 14.96 -0.55
CA VAL A 167 29.40 15.53 -1.92
C VAL A 167 28.09 15.15 -2.64
N GLU A 168 27.62 13.91 -2.49
CA GLU A 168 26.37 13.43 -3.07
C GLU A 168 25.13 14.13 -2.48
N SER A 169 25.08 14.34 -1.16
CA SER A 169 23.97 15.06 -0.52
C SER A 169 23.92 16.54 -0.92
N LYS A 170 25.07 17.17 -1.16
CA LYS A 170 25.15 18.55 -1.71
C LYS A 170 24.60 18.63 -3.14
N LEU A 171 24.87 17.62 -3.96
CA LEU A 171 24.32 17.50 -5.32
C LEU A 171 22.79 17.43 -5.29
N THR A 172 22.20 16.75 -4.30
CA THR A 172 20.75 16.72 -4.12
C THR A 172 20.19 18.08 -3.72
N CYS A 173 20.88 18.83 -2.86
CA CYS A 173 20.47 20.22 -2.55
C CYS A 173 20.50 21.14 -3.78
N THR A 174 21.43 20.94 -4.72
CA THR A 174 21.43 21.71 -5.98
C THR A 174 20.28 21.36 -6.92
N LYS A 175 19.65 20.20 -6.77
CA LYS A 175 18.44 19.82 -7.53
C LYS A 175 17.16 20.44 -6.96
N LEU A 176 17.18 20.90 -5.70
CA LEU A 176 16.12 21.74 -5.16
C LEU A 176 16.21 23.11 -5.82
N SER A 177 15.51 23.26 -6.94
CA SER A 177 15.47 24.49 -7.70
C SER A 177 15.09 25.66 -6.80
N ILE A 178 15.85 26.75 -6.89
CA ILE A 178 15.42 28.05 -6.36
C ILE A 178 14.15 28.40 -7.14
N THR A 179 13.00 28.18 -6.53
CA THR A 179 11.72 28.54 -7.11
C THR A 179 11.63 30.07 -7.17
N SER A 180 10.90 30.61 -8.15
CA SER A 180 10.70 32.06 -8.28
C SER A 180 10.00 32.68 -7.06
N GLU A 181 9.42 31.84 -6.22
CA GLU A 181 8.69 32.15 -5.00
C GLU A 181 9.64 32.45 -3.83
N CYS A 182 10.88 31.95 -3.88
CA CYS A 182 11.89 32.08 -2.84
C CYS A 182 13.22 32.60 -3.40
N TRP A 183 13.27 33.90 -3.73
CA TRP A 183 14.51 34.53 -4.16
C TRP A 183 15.55 34.63 -3.04
N LYS A 184 16.82 34.64 -3.44
CA LYS A 184 17.94 34.92 -2.54
C LYS A 184 17.74 36.28 -1.89
N LYS A 185 17.65 36.29 -0.56
CA LYS A 185 17.52 37.50 0.25
C LYS A 185 18.90 37.89 0.76
N TYR A 186 19.19 39.18 0.70
CA TYR A 186 20.37 39.78 1.29
C TYR A 186 19.94 40.49 2.57
N TYR A 187 20.59 40.17 3.69
CA TYR A 187 20.34 40.78 4.98
C TYR A 187 21.65 40.88 5.75
N ASN A 188 21.75 41.93 6.58
CA ASN A 188 22.88 42.06 7.49
C ASN A 188 22.69 41.10 8.68
N ASN A 189 23.78 40.48 9.15
CA ASN A 189 23.78 39.58 10.31
C ASN A 189 24.31 40.25 11.59
N ASP A 190 24.66 41.54 11.53
CA ASP A 190 25.09 42.31 12.70
C ASP A 190 24.02 42.30 13.79
N LEU A 191 24.46 42.39 15.05
CA LEU A 191 23.59 42.33 16.23
C LEU A 191 22.49 43.40 16.20
N ASP A 192 22.81 44.60 15.69
CA ASP A 192 21.87 45.72 15.55
C ASP A 192 20.73 45.43 14.57
N SER A 193 20.87 44.41 13.73
CA SER A 193 19.82 43.95 12.82
C SER A 193 18.85 42.98 13.49
N TRP A 194 19.02 42.62 14.76
CA TRP A 194 18.11 41.70 15.45
C TRP A 194 16.95 42.48 16.08
N ASP A 195 15.71 42.04 15.82
CA ASP A 195 14.53 42.70 16.38
C ASP A 195 13.41 41.72 16.74
N SER A 196 12.38 42.23 17.42
CA SER A 196 11.24 41.46 17.91
C SER A 196 10.03 41.48 16.97
N THR A 197 10.14 42.04 15.76
CA THR A 197 9.00 42.34 14.87
C THR A 197 8.18 41.10 14.49
N SER A 198 8.80 39.92 14.49
CA SER A 198 8.14 38.65 14.15
C SER A 198 7.88 37.75 15.36
N VAL A 199 7.96 38.29 16.58
CA VAL A 199 7.70 37.58 17.83
C VAL A 199 6.26 37.81 18.25
N GLU A 200 5.53 36.74 18.51
CA GLU A 200 4.19 36.81 19.09
C GLU A 200 4.26 37.40 20.51
N ASP A 201 3.35 38.30 20.88
CA ASP A 201 3.32 38.94 22.21
C ASP A 201 4.67 39.54 22.65
N PHE A 202 5.34 40.23 21.73
CA PHE A 202 6.67 40.82 21.96
C PHE A 202 6.72 41.91 23.04
N THR A 203 5.56 42.45 23.45
CA THR A 203 5.46 43.44 24.54
C THR A 203 5.09 42.80 25.88
N GLY A 204 4.52 41.60 25.88
CA GLY A 204 4.10 40.85 27.06
C GLY A 204 5.08 39.76 27.44
N LYS A 205 4.65 38.50 27.32
CA LYS A 205 5.41 37.33 27.80
C LYS A 205 6.74 37.12 27.07
N ASN A 206 6.84 37.55 25.81
CA ASN A 206 8.03 37.38 24.99
C ASN A 206 8.87 38.67 24.88
N LYS A 207 8.68 39.60 25.82
CA LYS A 207 9.46 40.84 25.87
C LYS A 207 10.96 40.56 26.01
N GLY A 208 11.75 41.15 25.11
CA GLY A 208 13.21 40.99 25.06
C GLY A 208 13.70 39.86 24.15
N VAL A 209 12.80 39.06 23.56
CA VAL A 209 13.18 38.07 22.54
C VAL A 209 13.50 38.79 21.23
N LEU A 210 14.69 38.52 20.69
CA LEU A 210 15.15 39.04 19.41
C LEU A 210 15.25 37.90 18.39
N VAL A 211 14.82 38.18 17.16
CA VAL A 211 14.81 37.21 16.05
C VAL A 211 15.91 37.57 15.07
N PRO A 212 16.79 36.61 14.72
CA PRO A 212 17.86 36.87 13.77
C PRO A 212 17.29 37.20 12.39
N PRO A 213 17.93 38.11 11.64
CA PRO A 213 17.59 38.43 10.24
C PRO A 213 17.31 37.19 9.38
N ARG A 214 18.17 36.16 9.44
CA ARG A 214 17.96 34.88 8.73
C ARG A 214 16.59 34.24 8.99
N ARG A 215 16.10 34.27 10.24
CA ARG A 215 14.81 33.66 10.60
C ARG A 215 13.62 34.53 10.18
N ARG A 216 13.77 35.86 10.20
CA ARG A 216 12.76 36.83 9.71
C ARG A 216 12.59 36.75 8.20
N TYR A 217 13.68 36.48 7.49
CA TYR A 217 13.70 36.29 6.05
C TYR A 217 13.53 34.83 5.60
N LEU A 218 13.15 33.92 6.50
CA LEU A 218 12.86 32.52 6.15
C LEU A 218 11.77 32.47 5.08
N CYS A 219 12.05 31.81 3.96
CA CYS A 219 11.06 31.70 2.89
C CYS A 219 10.03 30.62 3.23
N LEU A 220 8.79 31.05 3.50
CA LEU A 220 7.63 30.18 3.72
C LEU A 220 6.58 30.33 2.62
N ARG A 221 6.88 31.12 1.57
CA ARG A 221 5.89 31.57 0.58
C ARG A 221 5.23 30.41 -0.16
N ASN A 222 6.01 29.39 -0.51
CA ASN A 222 5.48 28.20 -1.18
C ASN A 222 4.45 27.46 -0.31
N ILE A 223 4.72 27.35 1.00
CA ILE A 223 3.82 26.72 1.98
C ILE A 223 2.57 27.58 2.18
N THR A 224 2.73 28.89 2.37
CA THR A 224 1.60 29.79 2.61
C THR A 224 0.67 29.91 1.39
N SER A 225 1.23 29.90 0.18
CA SER A 225 0.45 29.98 -1.07
C SER A 225 -0.33 28.69 -1.35
N ASN A 226 0.22 27.52 -0.98
CA ASN A 226 -0.37 26.21 -1.22
C ASN A 226 -1.02 25.61 0.04
N LEU A 227 -1.32 26.42 1.05
CA LEU A 227 -1.80 25.93 2.34
C LEU A 227 -3.09 25.11 2.22
N SER A 228 -4.00 25.48 1.31
CA SER A 228 -5.27 24.78 1.07
C SER A 228 -5.12 23.45 0.31
N SER A 229 -4.04 23.29 -0.46
CA SER A 229 -3.74 22.06 -1.21
C SER A 229 -2.90 21.07 -0.40
N ILE A 230 -2.20 21.53 0.65
CA ILE A 230 -1.44 20.68 1.57
C ILE A 230 -2.38 20.03 2.59
N LYS A 231 -2.86 18.82 2.29
CA LYS A 231 -3.73 18.03 3.20
C LYS A 231 -3.03 16.86 3.85
N SER A 232 -1.93 16.40 3.27
CA SER A 232 -1.13 15.27 3.72
C SER A 232 0.37 15.60 3.69
N LYS A 233 1.19 14.74 4.30
CA LYS A 233 2.65 14.83 4.25
C LYS A 233 3.15 14.71 2.80
N GLU A 234 2.50 13.89 2.00
CA GLU A 234 2.83 13.66 0.59
C GLU A 234 2.54 14.89 -0.25
N ASP A 235 1.48 15.65 0.06
CA ASP A 235 1.19 16.92 -0.61
C ASP A 235 2.22 17.99 -0.24
N PHE A 236 2.66 18.02 1.03
CA PHE A 236 3.73 18.92 1.46
C PHE A 236 5.04 18.66 0.69
N LYS A 237 5.41 17.38 0.50
CA LYS A 237 6.64 16.99 -0.22
C LYS A 237 6.64 17.30 -1.73
N LYS A 238 5.46 17.56 -2.33
CA LYS A 238 5.33 17.85 -3.77
C LYS A 238 5.44 19.34 -4.13
N ASN A 239 5.33 20.23 -3.14
CA ASN A 239 5.39 21.68 -3.33
C ASN A 239 6.82 22.18 -3.22
#